data_AF-A0AAW0IAK7-F1
#
_entry.id   AF-A0AAW0IAK7-F1
#
_cell.length_a   1.000
_cell.length_b   1.000
_cell.length_c   1.000
_cell.angle_alpha   90.00
_cell.angle_beta   90.00
_cell.angle_gamma   90.00
#
_symmetry.space_group_name_H-M   'P 1'
#
loop_
_entity.id
_entity.type
_entity.pdbx_description
1 polymer ?
#
loop_
_entity_poly.entity_id
_entity_poly.type
_entity_poly.pdbx_seq_one_letter_code
_entity_poly.pdbx_strand_id
1 'polypeptide(L)'
;YNSSICLIVFFLSRNGLNCFFKFLAWIYTGSASMFSEAIHSLSDTCNQGLLALGISKSIQTPDPSHPYGFSNMRYISSLISGVGIFMMGAGLSWYHGIMGLLHPQPMESLLWAYCILAGSLVSEGATLLVAINELRRSAQAKGTSFYKYGM
;
A
#
# COMPACT_ATOMS: atom_id res chain seq x y z
N TYR A 1 7.50 -10.69 18.85
CA TYR A 1 6.54 -11.60 18.21
C TYR A 1 5.10 -11.08 18.34
N ASN A 2 4.54 -10.96 19.56
CA ASN A 2 3.19 -10.40 19.77
C ASN A 2 3.02 -8.97 19.22
N SER A 3 4.05 -8.12 19.34
CA SER A 3 3.99 -6.74 18.83
C SER A 3 3.89 -6.65 17.30
N SER A 4 4.49 -7.59 16.56
CA SER A 4 4.47 -7.58 15.09
C SER A 4 3.12 -8.03 14.52
N ILE A 5 2.49 -9.03 15.15
CA ILE A 5 1.15 -9.51 14.77
C ILE A 5 0.09 -8.44 15.07
N CYS A 6 0.20 -7.79 16.24
CA CYS A 6 -0.70 -6.69 16.62
C CYS A 6 -0.63 -5.51 15.62
N LEU A 7 0.57 -5.12 15.21
CA LEU A 7 0.77 -4.07 14.20
C LEU A 7 0.16 -4.45 12.85
N ILE A 8 0.38 -5.69 12.39
CA ILE A 8 -0.18 -6.18 11.13
C ILE A 8 -1.71 -6.13 11.13
N VAL A 9 -2.34 -6.62 12.19
CA VAL A 9 -3.80 -6.60 12.35
C VAL A 9 -4.30 -5.15 12.39
N PHE A 10 -3.62 -4.27 13.12
CA PHE A 10 -3.96 -2.84 13.19
C PHE A 10 -3.94 -2.17 11.80
N PHE A 11 -2.88 -2.40 11.01
CA PHE A 11 -2.78 -1.84 9.66
C PHE A 11 -3.86 -2.39 8.72
N LEU A 12 -4.09 -3.70 8.73
CA LEU A 12 -5.15 -4.34 7.93
C LEU A 12 -6.55 -3.81 8.28
N SER A 13 -6.86 -3.70 9.58
CA SER A 13 -8.14 -3.16 10.04
C SER A 13 -8.32 -1.70 9.63
N ARG A 14 -7.28 -0.87 9.77
CA ARG A 14 -7.32 0.54 9.35
C ARG A 14 -7.54 0.69 7.85
N ASN A 15 -6.78 -0.05 7.03
CA ASN A 15 -6.85 0.07 5.57
C ASN A 15 -8.16 -0.52 5.03
N GLY A 16 -8.62 -1.64 5.57
CA GLY A 16 -9.93 -2.20 5.25
C GLY A 16 -11.07 -1.23 5.59
N LEU A 17 -11.03 -0.58 6.76
CA LEU A 17 -12.03 0.41 7.15
C LEU A 17 -12.03 1.63 6.20
N ASN A 18 -10.84 2.14 5.86
CA ASN A 18 -10.70 3.26 4.92
C ASN A 18 -11.20 2.89 3.50
N CYS A 19 -10.87 1.69 3.02
CA CYS A 19 -11.37 1.16 1.76
C CYS A 19 -12.91 1.09 1.77
N PHE A 20 -13.49 0.56 2.85
CA PHE A 20 -14.94 0.46 2.99
C PHE A 20 -15.64 1.82 2.94
N PHE A 21 -15.13 2.82 3.67
CA PHE A 21 -15.71 4.17 3.66
C PHE A 21 -15.58 4.86 2.30
N LYS A 22 -14.43 4.74 1.63
CA LYS A 22 -14.26 5.31 0.28
C LYS A 22 -15.14 4.62 -0.76
N PHE A 23 -15.33 3.31 -0.64
CA PHE A 23 -16.23 2.56 -1.53
C PHE A 23 -17.69 2.99 -1.32
N LEU A 24 -18.14 3.17 -0.07
CA LEU A 24 -19.45 3.74 0.23
C LEU A 24 -19.59 5.18 -0.29
N ALA A 25 -18.57 6.02 -0.13
CA ALA A 25 -18.56 7.38 -0.64
C ALA A 25 -18.65 7.40 -2.19
N TRP A 26 -17.99 6.46 -2.87
CA TRP A 26 -18.14 6.29 -4.31
C TRP A 26 -19.57 5.89 -4.71
N ILE A 27 -20.19 4.91 -4.04
CA ILE A 27 -21.57 4.51 -4.32
C ILE A 27 -22.53 5.70 -4.15
N TYR A 28 -22.30 6.52 -3.13
CA TYR A 28 -23.14 7.69 -2.86
C TYR A 28 -22.91 8.84 -3.85
N THR A 29 -21.65 9.09 -4.25
CA THR A 29 -21.28 10.25 -5.07
C THR A 29 -21.33 9.95 -6.58
N GLY A 30 -21.17 8.68 -6.99
CA GLY A 30 -21.08 8.26 -8.39
C GLY A 30 -19.85 8.78 -9.16
N SER A 31 -18.94 9.50 -8.50
CA SER A 31 -17.83 10.19 -9.15
C SER A 31 -16.69 9.24 -9.52
N ALA A 32 -16.16 9.38 -10.74
CA ALA A 32 -14.99 8.66 -11.23
C ALA A 32 -13.72 8.92 -10.38
N SER A 33 -13.61 10.11 -9.78
CA SER A 33 -12.48 10.44 -8.88
C SER A 33 -12.55 9.65 -7.57
N MET A 34 -13.74 9.55 -6.96
CA MET A 34 -13.94 8.73 -5.76
C MET A 34 -13.77 7.23 -6.04
N PHE A 35 -14.11 6.77 -7.26
CA PHE A 35 -13.83 5.40 -7.69
C PHE A 35 -12.33 5.10 -7.73
N SER A 36 -11.53 6.01 -8.28
CA SER A 36 -10.07 5.88 -8.34
C SER A 36 -9.46 5.82 -6.95
N GLU A 37 -9.93 6.67 -6.02
CA GLU A 37 -9.55 6.66 -4.61
C GLU A 37 -9.95 5.36 -3.88
N ALA A 38 -11.12 4.79 -4.21
CA ALA A 38 -11.56 3.51 -3.66
C ALA A 38 -10.69 2.33 -4.17
N ILE A 39 -10.37 2.30 -5.46
CA ILE A 39 -9.45 1.30 -6.05
C ILE A 39 -8.07 1.39 -5.42
N HIS A 40 -7.57 2.60 -5.18
CA HIS A 40 -6.28 2.80 -4.54
C HIS A 40 -6.27 2.19 -3.13
N SER A 41 -7.24 2.55 -2.28
CA SER A 41 -7.36 1.99 -0.93
C SER A 41 -7.59 0.47 -0.93
N LEU A 42 -8.26 -0.07 -1.94
CA LEU A 42 -8.40 -1.52 -2.11
C LEU A 42 -7.05 -2.19 -2.40
N SER A 43 -6.25 -1.61 -3.30
CA SER A 43 -4.91 -2.09 -3.63
C SER A 43 -4.00 -2.10 -2.41
N ASP A 44 -4.01 -1.04 -1.60
CA ASP A 44 -3.27 -0.95 -0.35
C ASP A 44 -3.68 -2.02 0.68
N THR A 45 -4.99 -2.28 0.77
CA THR A 45 -5.52 -3.32 1.66
C THR A 45 -5.06 -4.72 1.23
N CYS A 46 -5.14 -5.02 -0.07
CA CYS A 46 -4.61 -6.26 -0.64
C CYS A 46 -3.11 -6.41 -0.39
N ASN A 47 -2.36 -5.32 -0.58
CA ASN A 47 -0.92 -5.28 -0.38
C ASN A 47 -0.53 -5.61 1.07
N GLN A 48 -1.19 -4.98 2.04
CA GLN A 48 -0.97 -5.28 3.44
C GLN A 48 -1.39 -6.69 3.83
N GLY A 49 -2.46 -7.23 3.24
CA GLY A 49 -2.85 -8.64 3.40
C GLY A 49 -1.75 -9.60 2.95
N LEU A 50 -1.13 -9.35 1.79
CA LEU A 50 -0.01 -10.15 1.28
C LEU A 50 1.21 -10.11 2.20
N LEU A 51 1.61 -8.91 2.64
CA LEU A 51 2.73 -8.73 3.55
C LEU A 51 2.45 -9.37 4.92
N ALA A 52 1.22 -9.27 5.43
CA ALA A 52 0.78 -9.91 6.66
C ALA A 52 0.96 -11.42 6.61
N LEU A 53 0.47 -12.05 5.53
CA LEU A 53 0.62 -13.48 5.30
C LEU A 53 2.09 -13.88 5.21
N GLY A 54 2.89 -13.13 4.46
CA GLY A 54 4.32 -13.38 4.31
C GLY A 54 5.10 -13.26 5.62
N ILE A 55 4.80 -12.24 6.44
CA ILE A 55 5.39 -12.11 7.76
C ILE A 55 4.94 -13.26 8.65
N SER A 56 3.64 -13.55 8.75
CA SER A 56 3.12 -14.64 9.59
C SER A 56 3.77 -15.98 9.24
N LYS A 57 3.88 -16.28 7.94
CA LYS A 57 4.58 -17.45 7.42
C LYS A 57 6.09 -17.42 7.71
N SER A 58 6.72 -16.24 7.63
CA SER A 58 8.17 -16.11 7.86
C SER A 58 8.64 -16.44 9.26
N ILE A 59 7.73 -16.32 10.23
CA ILE A 59 8.06 -16.59 11.63
C ILE A 59 7.66 -18.01 12.05
N GLN A 60 7.01 -18.78 11.16
CA GLN A 60 6.65 -20.18 11.41
C GLN A 60 7.89 -21.02 11.74
N THR A 61 7.77 -21.86 12.78
CA THR A 61 8.85 -22.74 13.26
C THR A 61 9.25 -23.76 12.18
N PRO A 62 10.54 -24.13 12.09
CA PRO A 62 11.02 -25.09 11.10
C PRO A 62 10.32 -26.45 11.26
N ASP A 63 9.85 -26.99 10.14
CA ASP A 63 9.24 -28.31 10.04
C ASP A 63 10.29 -29.31 9.50
N PRO A 64 10.24 -30.63 9.78
CA PRO A 64 11.12 -31.62 9.17
C PRO A 64 11.20 -31.54 7.63
N SER A 65 10.17 -31.01 6.96
CA SER A 65 10.18 -30.72 5.51
C SER A 65 10.98 -29.46 5.11
N HIS A 66 11.21 -28.53 6.04
CA HIS A 66 11.93 -27.26 5.84
C HIS A 66 12.91 -26.99 7.01
N PRO A 67 14.05 -27.72 7.06
CA PRO A 67 15.00 -27.65 8.17
C PRO A 67 15.67 -26.26 8.33
N TYR A 68 15.68 -25.45 7.27
CA TYR A 68 16.20 -24.08 7.30
C TYR A 68 15.17 -23.02 7.76
N GLY A 69 13.93 -23.41 8.04
CA GLY A 69 12.85 -22.52 8.46
C GLY A 69 12.25 -21.68 7.32
N PHE A 70 11.31 -20.79 7.67
CA PHE A 70 10.50 -20.04 6.70
C PHE A 70 10.86 -18.55 6.56
N SER A 71 11.98 -18.08 7.12
CA SER A 71 12.30 -16.64 7.22
C SER A 71 12.29 -15.88 5.88
N ASN A 72 12.57 -16.59 4.76
CA ASN A 72 12.58 -16.05 3.40
C ASN A 72 11.18 -15.71 2.86
N MET A 73 10.10 -16.24 3.44
CA MET A 73 8.73 -15.99 2.98
C MET A 73 8.33 -14.51 3.04
N ARG A 74 8.96 -13.72 3.92
CA ARG A 74 8.77 -12.26 3.95
C ARG A 74 9.25 -11.63 2.65
N TYR A 75 10.44 -11.98 2.15
CA TYR A 75 10.97 -11.43 0.90
C TYR A 75 10.13 -11.85 -0.31
N ILE A 76 9.67 -13.11 -0.35
CA ILE A 76 8.78 -13.60 -1.40
C ILE A 76 7.47 -12.81 -1.40
N SER A 77 6.86 -12.60 -0.22
CA SER A 77 5.63 -11.82 -0.13
C SER A 77 5.81 -10.37 -0.56
N SER A 78 6.93 -9.73 -0.23
CA SER A 78 7.27 -8.38 -0.68
C SER A 78 7.45 -8.30 -2.19
N LEU A 79 8.06 -9.32 -2.80
CA LEU A 79 8.19 -9.40 -4.25
C LEU A 79 6.82 -9.54 -4.93
N ILE A 80 5.97 -10.44 -4.44
CA ILE A 80 4.61 -10.64 -4.98
C ILE A 80 3.79 -9.36 -4.85
N SER A 81 3.87 -8.71 -3.70
CA SER A 81 3.27 -7.40 -3.42
C SER A 81 3.71 -6.34 -4.44
N GLY A 82 5.01 -6.16 -4.63
CA GLY A 82 5.56 -5.16 -5.55
C GLY A 82 5.16 -5.44 -7.00
N VAL A 83 5.22 -6.70 -7.43
CA VAL A 83 4.75 -7.12 -8.77
C VAL A 83 3.25 -6.88 -8.91
N GLY A 84 2.44 -7.15 -7.88
CA GLY A 84 0.99 -6.92 -7.89
C GLY A 84 0.63 -5.45 -8.09
N ILE A 85 1.23 -4.55 -7.31
CA ILE A 85 1.01 -3.09 -7.45
C ILE A 85 1.46 -2.63 -8.84
N PHE A 86 2.64 -3.09 -9.30
CA PHE A 86 3.16 -2.74 -10.60
C PHE A 86 2.23 -3.19 -11.74
N MET A 87 1.76 -4.44 -11.72
CA MET A 87 0.84 -4.98 -12.71
C MET A 87 -0.50 -4.27 -12.70
N MET A 88 -1.04 -3.94 -11.53
CA MET A 88 -2.31 -3.21 -11.41
C MET A 88 -2.17 -1.79 -11.97
N GLY A 89 -1.11 -1.07 -11.61
CA GLY A 89 -0.82 0.27 -12.13
C GLY A 89 -0.57 0.29 -13.63
N ALA A 90 0.19 -0.69 -14.14
CA ALA A 90 0.45 -0.85 -15.56
C ALA A 90 -0.85 -1.18 -16.33
N GLY A 91 -1.68 -2.09 -15.81
CA GLY A 91 -2.95 -2.48 -16.42
C GLY A 91 -3.95 -1.31 -16.49
N LEU A 92 -4.09 -0.54 -15.41
CA LEU A 92 -4.95 0.64 -15.39
C LEU A 92 -4.46 1.74 -16.34
N SER A 93 -3.15 1.97 -16.37
CA SER A 93 -2.52 2.96 -17.28
C SER A 93 -2.68 2.55 -18.74
N TRP A 94 -2.50 1.28 -19.04
CA TRP A 94 -2.69 0.72 -20.38
C TRP A 94 -4.15 0.83 -20.81
N TYR A 95 -5.09 0.41 -19.96
CA TYR A 95 -6.52 0.47 -20.24
C TYR A 95 -7.01 1.89 -20.47
N HIS A 96 -6.72 2.82 -19.54
CA HIS A 96 -7.12 4.22 -19.69
C HIS A 96 -6.37 4.92 -20.81
N GLY A 97 -5.10 4.56 -21.05
CA GLY A 97 -4.31 5.09 -22.16
C GLY A 97 -4.91 4.72 -23.51
N ILE A 98 -5.23 3.44 -23.75
CA ILE A 98 -5.86 2.99 -24.99
C ILE A 98 -7.28 3.56 -25.13
N MET A 99 -8.08 3.50 -24.07
CA MET A 99 -9.45 4.02 -24.11
C MET A 99 -9.48 5.54 -24.35
N GLY A 100 -8.55 6.29 -23.78
CA GLY A 100 -8.40 7.73 -24.02
C GLY A 100 -7.99 8.06 -25.46
N LEU A 101 -7.24 7.18 -26.12
CA LEU A 101 -6.91 7.33 -27.54
C LEU A 101 -8.09 6.99 -28.46
N LEU A 102 -8.88 5.96 -28.12
CA LEU A 102 -10.00 5.49 -28.94
C LEU A 102 -11.27 6.33 -28.76
N HIS A 103 -11.52 6.84 -27.55
CA HIS A 103 -12.69 7.66 -27.22
C HIS A 103 -12.24 8.91 -26.47
N PRO A 104 -11.91 10.01 -27.17
CA PRO A 104 -11.56 11.27 -26.55
C PRO A 104 -12.82 11.85 -25.87
N GLN A 105 -13.00 11.55 -24.60
CA GLN A 105 -14.01 12.19 -23.77
C GLN A 105 -13.49 13.57 -23.37
N PRO A 106 -14.32 14.63 -23.37
CA PRO A 106 -13.91 15.92 -22.84
C PRO A 106 -13.52 15.75 -21.37
N MET A 107 -12.31 16.19 -21.01
CA MET A 107 -11.82 16.11 -19.64
C MET A 107 -12.78 16.88 -18.72
N GLU A 108 -13.47 16.19 -17.81
CA GLU A 108 -14.20 16.87 -16.73
C GLU A 108 -13.21 17.72 -15.92
N SER A 109 -13.59 18.97 -15.70
CA SER A 109 -12.92 20.04 -14.94
C SER A 109 -11.49 19.74 -14.46
N LEU A 110 -10.48 20.09 -15.29
CA LEU A 110 -9.05 20.06 -14.95
C LEU A 110 -8.73 20.66 -13.56
N LEU A 111 -9.46 21.70 -13.16
CA LEU A 111 -9.29 22.35 -11.87
C LEU A 111 -9.48 21.39 -10.69
N TRP A 112 -10.54 20.57 -10.71
CA TRP A 112 -10.79 19.60 -9.65
C TRP A 112 -9.72 18.50 -9.63
N ALA A 113 -9.27 18.03 -10.79
CA ALA A 113 -8.18 17.06 -10.89
C ALA A 113 -6.88 17.61 -10.27
N TYR A 114 -6.51 18.86 -10.57
CA TYR A 114 -5.32 19.48 -9.98
C TYR A 114 -5.43 19.71 -8.48
N CYS A 115 -6.60 20.15 -7.98
CA CYS A 115 -6.81 20.32 -6.55
C CYS A 115 -6.65 19.01 -5.79
N ILE A 116 -7.21 17.91 -6.32
CA ILE A 116 -7.11 16.58 -5.70
C ILE A 116 -5.67 16.07 -5.75
N LEU A 117 -4.97 16.22 -6.88
CA LEU A 117 -3.56 15.85 -6.99
C LEU A 117 -2.67 16.61 -6.01
N ALA A 118 -2.88 17.93 -5.87
CA ALA A 118 -2.16 18.76 -4.92
C ALA A 118 -2.45 18.33 -3.46
N GLY A 119 -3.71 18.05 -3.13
CA GLY A 119 -4.10 17.54 -1.81
C GLY A 119 -3.47 16.18 -1.49
N SER A 120 -3.47 15.27 -2.46
CA SER A 120 -2.85 13.95 -2.33
C SER A 120 -1.34 14.06 -2.10
N LEU A 121 -0.65 14.90 -2.90
CA LEU A 121 0.77 15.17 -2.75
C LEU A 121 1.13 15.67 -1.33
N VAL A 122 0.32 16.57 -0.78
CA VAL A 122 0.54 17.09 0.58
C VAL A 122 0.30 16.00 1.64
N SER A 123 -0.76 15.20 1.49
CA SER A 123 -1.13 14.13 2.42
C SER A 123 -0.09 13.00 2.44
N GLU A 124 0.31 12.50 1.27
CA GLU A 124 1.37 11.49 1.14
C GLU A 124 2.72 12.05 1.61
N GLY A 125 3.04 13.29 1.25
CA GLY A 125 4.26 13.96 1.71
C GLY A 125 4.33 14.03 3.24
N ALA A 126 3.24 14.41 3.90
CA ALA A 126 3.18 14.44 5.37
C ALA A 126 3.37 13.04 5.98
N THR A 127 2.72 12.03 5.40
CA THR A 127 2.85 10.63 5.86
C THR A 127 4.28 10.12 5.71
N LEU A 128 4.94 10.44 4.60
CA LEU A 128 6.33 10.09 4.35
C LEU A 128 7.27 10.75 5.37
N LEU A 129 7.04 12.04 5.68
CA LEU A 129 7.83 12.77 6.68
C LEU A 129 7.69 12.14 8.07
N VAL A 130 6.47 11.75 8.48
CA VAL A 130 6.24 11.05 9.75
C VAL A 130 6.97 9.71 9.76
N ALA A 131 6.84 8.90 8.70
CA ALA A 131 7.50 7.61 8.60
C ALA A 131 9.03 7.73 8.69
N ILE A 132 9.64 8.72 8.01
CA ILE A 132 11.07 8.99 8.10
C ILE A 132 11.47 9.39 9.53
N ASN A 133 10.66 10.23 10.18
CA ASN A 133 10.95 10.67 11.55
C ASN A 133 10.86 9.52 12.55
N GLU A 134 9.91 8.61 12.35
CA GLU A 134 9.72 7.41 13.16
C GLU A 134 10.85 6.39 12.97
N LEU A 135 11.32 6.23 11.73
CA LEU A 135 12.53 5.46 11.41
C LEU A 135 13.77 6.07 12.08
N ARG A 136 13.95 7.40 12.05
CA ARG A 136 15.06 8.08 12.72
C ARG A 136 15.02 7.91 14.24
N ARG A 137 13.84 8.07 14.85
CA ARG A 137 13.65 7.83 16.30
C ARG A 137 13.92 6.38 16.68
N SER A 138 13.44 5.43 15.88
CA SER A 138 13.67 3.99 16.08
C SER A 138 15.15 3.61 15.94
N ALA A 139 15.89 4.27 15.03
CA ALA A 139 17.33 4.10 14.87
C ALA A 139 18.11 4.66 16.07
N GLN A 140 17.74 5.86 16.55
CA GLN A 140 18.36 6.46 17.75
C GLN A 140 18.11 5.63 19.02
N ALA A 141 16.89 5.10 19.20
CA ALA A 141 16.56 4.25 20.35
C ALA A 141 17.34 2.92 20.38
N LYS A 142 17.84 2.45 19.24
CA LYS A 142 18.68 1.25 19.12
C LYS A 142 20.19 1.53 19.01
N GLY A 143 20.62 2.80 19.14
CA GLY A 143 22.04 3.16 19.14
C GLY A 143 22.81 2.80 17.86
N THR A 144 22.14 2.66 16.72
CA THR A 144 22.78 2.30 15.44
C THR A 144 22.58 3.40 14.39
N SER A 145 23.63 3.68 13.61
CA SER A 145 23.63 4.70 12.55
C SER A 145 22.62 4.37 11.44
N PHE A 146 21.96 5.40 10.89
CA PHE A 146 20.90 5.31 9.86
C PHE A 146 21.27 4.41 8.67
N TYR A 147 22.56 4.42 8.27
CA TYR A 147 23.09 3.60 7.18
C TYR A 147 23.16 2.09 7.48
N LYS A 148 23.19 1.67 8.75
CA LYS A 148 23.33 0.26 9.15
C LYS A 148 21.98 -0.43 9.42
N TYR A 149 20.88 0.33 9.41
CA TYR A 149 19.53 -0.20 9.65
C TYR A 149 18.71 -0.30 8.36
N GLY A 150 19.09 0.44 7.32
CA GLY A 150 18.38 0.51 6.02
C GLY A 150 19.05 -0.27 4.87
N MET A 151 20.28 -0.76 5.03
CA MET A 151 20.95 -1.72 4.15
C MET A 151 21.24 -3.01 4.92
#